data_AF-A0A8S0SCN3-F1
#
_entry.id   AF-A0A8S0SCN3-F1
#
_cell.length_a   1.000
_cell.length_b   1.000
_cell.length_c   1.000
_cell.angle_alpha   90.00
_cell.angle_beta   90.00
_cell.angle_gamma   90.00
#
_symmetry.space_group_name_H-M   'P 1'
#
loop_
_entity.id
_entity.type
_entity.pdbx_description
1 polymer ?
#
loop_
_entity_poly.entity_id
_entity_poly.type
_entity_poly.pdbx_seq_one_letter_code
_entity_poly.pdbx_strand_id
1 'polypeptide(L)'
;MAFSLLSLSSSSPLFSSSDSSSLLFRTAINSTIFDRNNTNYNVYSSDKYTCRLFNHPNYTPMPIGTETSFSGVSDKFLEATSDEIEGDTDDEEEEEDSGGRVGFVETGEDEHEHHWGPSVPPERWDVLGLGQAMVDFSGMVDDEFLNRLGLEKGTRKVVYHEERGRVLRAMDGCSYKAAAGGSLSNSLVAVARLGGQPIGGPALNIAMTGSVGSDPLGGFYRSKLRRANVNFLSAPVKDGTTGTVIVLTTPDAQRTMLAYQGTSSRVHYDPCLASLVSKTRILIVEGYLFELPDTIKAIRKACEEARRCGALIAITASDVSCIERHYGDFWDIMANYADIVFANSDEARTFSHFSSKESPISAARYLSHLVPFVSVTDGRRGSYLGVKGEAVYIPPSHCTPVDTCGAGDAYASGILYGILRGVSDLRGMGALAAKVASVVVAQQGTRLRVQDAVRLAESFTFHHQSSNIWSDVGSDQISSL
;
A
#
# COMPACT_ATOMS: atom_id res chain seq x y z
N MET A 1 -5.03 -73.17 39.48
CA MET A 1 -5.70 -72.60 38.29
C MET A 1 -4.76 -71.52 37.75
N ALA A 2 -3.90 -71.80 36.77
CA ALA A 2 -4.15 -72.12 35.35
C ALA A 2 -4.07 -70.84 34.46
N PHE A 3 -2.97 -70.79 33.69
CA PHE A 3 -2.77 -70.26 32.32
C PHE A 3 -3.09 -68.77 32.00
N SER A 4 -2.52 -68.07 31.00
CA SER A 4 -1.34 -68.17 30.12
C SER A 4 -1.49 -67.09 29.02
N LEU A 5 -0.38 -66.50 28.52
CA LEU A 5 -0.16 -65.97 27.14
C LEU A 5 -1.03 -64.76 26.68
N LEU A 6 -0.65 -63.80 25.81
CA LEU A 6 0.28 -63.74 24.67
C LEU A 6 0.56 -62.26 24.30
N SER A 7 1.75 -62.00 23.73
CA SER A 7 2.11 -60.79 22.99
C SER A 7 1.36 -60.66 21.65
N LEU A 8 1.22 -59.44 21.12
CA LEU A 8 1.31 -59.18 19.67
C LEU A 8 1.73 -57.72 19.43
N SER A 9 2.94 -57.55 18.92
CA SER A 9 3.43 -56.37 18.22
C SER A 9 2.73 -56.24 16.86
N SER A 10 2.28 -55.04 16.48
CA SER A 10 2.20 -54.67 15.06
C SER A 10 2.46 -53.18 14.87
N SER A 11 3.49 -52.92 14.08
CA SER A 11 3.93 -51.66 13.51
C SER A 11 2.93 -51.17 12.46
N SER A 12 2.69 -49.86 12.38
CA SER A 12 2.06 -49.18 11.23
C SER A 12 2.35 -47.67 11.31
N PRO A 13 2.44 -46.97 10.17
CA PRO A 13 3.66 -46.27 9.80
C PRO A 13 3.61 -44.75 9.98
N LEU A 14 4.81 -44.17 10.11
CA LEU A 14 5.11 -42.78 9.83
C LEU A 14 4.70 -42.46 8.38
N PHE A 15 3.57 -41.77 8.21
CA PHE A 15 3.25 -41.10 6.94
C PHE A 15 4.03 -39.78 6.89
N SER A 16 5.08 -39.73 6.07
CA SER A 16 5.71 -38.49 5.64
C SER A 16 4.77 -37.75 4.67
N SER A 17 4.04 -36.75 5.16
CA SER A 17 3.14 -35.91 4.36
C SER A 17 3.81 -34.62 3.84
N SER A 18 5.15 -34.55 3.82
CA SER A 18 5.87 -33.32 3.46
C SER A 18 6.00 -33.07 1.94
N ASP A 19 5.84 -34.08 1.08
CA ASP A 19 6.14 -33.89 -0.35
C ASP A 19 4.93 -33.54 -1.22
N SER A 20 3.72 -34.05 -0.92
CA SER A 20 2.52 -33.79 -1.74
C SER A 20 1.98 -32.36 -1.58
N SER A 21 2.13 -31.78 -0.39
CA SER A 21 1.78 -30.38 -0.14
C SER A 21 2.76 -29.43 -0.85
N SER A 22 4.05 -29.76 -0.89
CA SER A 22 5.08 -28.93 -1.53
C SER A 22 4.87 -28.78 -3.05
N LEU A 23 4.40 -29.84 -3.73
CA LEU A 23 4.15 -29.84 -5.18
C LEU A 23 2.89 -29.03 -5.55
N LEU A 24 1.83 -29.12 -4.73
CA LEU A 24 0.63 -28.29 -4.88
C LEU A 24 0.98 -26.79 -4.77
N PHE A 25 1.88 -26.41 -3.86
CA PHE A 25 2.24 -24.99 -3.65
C PHE A 25 3.21 -24.42 -4.69
N ARG A 26 4.14 -25.22 -5.23
CA ARG A 26 5.03 -24.78 -6.33
C ARG A 26 4.29 -24.58 -7.66
N THR A 27 3.27 -25.40 -7.92
CA THR A 27 2.47 -25.34 -9.15
C THR A 27 1.37 -24.27 -9.08
N ALA A 28 0.95 -23.89 -7.87
CA ALA A 28 -0.16 -22.97 -7.66
C ALA A 28 0.15 -21.53 -8.11
N ILE A 29 1.33 -20.98 -7.82
CA ILE A 29 1.66 -19.60 -8.22
C ILE A 29 1.69 -19.47 -9.75
N ASN A 30 2.41 -20.37 -10.43
CA ASN A 30 2.48 -20.36 -11.90
C ASN A 30 1.12 -20.58 -12.55
N SER A 31 0.34 -21.57 -12.10
CA SER A 31 -1.00 -21.83 -12.67
C SER A 31 -2.08 -20.80 -12.32
N THR A 32 -1.90 -19.99 -11.27
CA THR A 32 -2.96 -19.09 -10.75
C THR A 32 -2.65 -17.61 -11.02
N ILE A 33 -1.37 -17.23 -11.07
CA ILE A 33 -0.93 -15.86 -11.39
C ILE A 33 -0.38 -15.76 -12.83
N PHE A 34 0.33 -16.78 -13.33
CA PHE A 34 1.05 -16.68 -14.61
C PHE A 34 0.37 -17.39 -15.81
N ASP A 35 -0.45 -18.43 -15.60
CA ASP A 35 -1.21 -19.13 -16.66
C ASP A 35 -2.63 -18.56 -16.85
N ARG A 36 -2.74 -17.29 -17.26
CA ARG A 36 -4.04 -16.70 -17.65
C ARG A 36 -4.62 -17.25 -18.96
N ASN A 37 -3.84 -18.00 -19.74
CA ASN A 37 -4.23 -18.42 -21.09
C ASN A 37 -5.03 -19.72 -21.17
N ASN A 38 -5.37 -20.37 -20.05
CA ASN A 38 -6.00 -21.70 -20.11
C ASN A 38 -7.15 -21.96 -19.12
N THR A 39 -7.67 -20.93 -18.45
CA THR A 39 -8.83 -21.07 -17.57
C THR A 39 -9.94 -20.11 -17.99
N ASN A 40 -10.93 -20.66 -18.71
CA ASN A 40 -12.29 -20.13 -18.63
C ASN A 40 -12.69 -20.19 -17.16
N TYR A 41 -12.55 -19.08 -16.44
CA TYR A 41 -13.31 -18.89 -15.22
C TYR A 41 -14.76 -18.85 -15.65
N ASN A 42 -15.41 -20.01 -15.61
CA ASN A 42 -16.86 -20.07 -15.65
C ASN A 42 -17.33 -19.08 -14.59
N VAL A 43 -18.02 -18.04 -15.06
CA VAL A 43 -18.92 -17.25 -14.25
C VAL A 43 -19.72 -18.27 -13.45
N TYR A 44 -19.42 -18.39 -12.16
CA TYR A 44 -20.34 -19.03 -11.24
C TYR A 44 -21.56 -18.12 -11.26
N SER A 45 -22.51 -18.50 -12.12
CA SER A 45 -23.88 -18.01 -12.08
C SER A 45 -24.27 -17.96 -10.61
N SER A 46 -24.79 -16.80 -10.22
CA SER A 46 -25.23 -16.39 -8.88
C SER A 46 -26.35 -17.26 -8.28
N ASP A 47 -26.57 -18.47 -8.78
CA ASP A 47 -27.60 -19.38 -8.33
C ASP A 47 -26.97 -20.52 -7.53
N LYS A 48 -27.00 -20.35 -6.20
CA LYS A 48 -26.81 -21.35 -5.10
C LYS A 48 -25.75 -21.00 -4.05
N TYR A 49 -25.68 -19.73 -3.65
CA TYR A 49 -25.48 -19.41 -2.24
C TYR A 49 -26.51 -18.38 -1.83
N THR A 50 -27.73 -18.84 -1.54
CA THR A 50 -28.66 -18.07 -0.71
C THR A 50 -28.05 -17.95 0.67
N CYS A 51 -27.18 -16.95 0.84
CA CYS A 51 -26.86 -16.42 2.14
C CYS A 51 -28.19 -15.93 2.72
N ARG A 52 -28.71 -16.65 3.72
CA ARG A 52 -29.93 -16.27 4.44
C ARG A 52 -29.65 -14.89 5.03
N LEU A 53 -30.25 -13.87 4.40
CA LEU A 53 -30.41 -12.53 4.95
C LEU A 53 -31.06 -12.70 6.32
N PHE A 54 -30.27 -12.52 7.38
CA PHE A 54 -30.84 -12.16 8.66
C PHE A 54 -31.37 -10.73 8.51
N ASN A 55 -32.68 -10.62 8.34
CA ASN A 55 -33.40 -9.37 8.55
C ASN A 55 -33.06 -8.86 9.96
N HIS A 56 -32.57 -7.63 10.07
CA HIS A 56 -32.84 -6.81 11.24
C HIS A 56 -33.13 -5.36 10.81
N PRO A 57 -34.16 -4.72 11.39
CA PRO A 57 -34.65 -3.43 10.95
C PRO A 57 -33.91 -2.33 11.71
N ASN A 58 -33.45 -1.31 10.97
CA ASN A 58 -33.41 0.09 11.35
C ASN A 58 -32.54 0.84 10.35
N TYR A 59 -33.11 1.10 9.17
CA TYR A 59 -32.64 2.18 8.33
C TYR A 59 -33.85 2.79 7.62
N THR A 60 -34.31 3.92 8.13
CA THR A 60 -35.32 4.78 7.49
C THR A 60 -34.56 5.84 6.70
N PRO A 61 -34.59 5.84 5.36
CA PRO A 61 -34.03 6.93 4.57
C PRO A 61 -34.96 8.15 4.65
N MET A 62 -34.40 9.33 4.92
CA MET A 62 -35.12 10.60 4.78
C MET A 62 -35.38 10.92 3.30
N PRO A 63 -36.54 11.49 2.94
CA PRO A 63 -36.87 11.77 1.55
C PRO A 63 -36.18 13.03 1.03
N ILE A 64 -35.69 12.94 -0.21
CA ILE A 64 -35.25 14.04 -1.06
C ILE A 64 -36.49 14.79 -1.58
N GLY A 65 -36.57 16.08 -1.32
CA GLY A 65 -37.61 16.98 -1.81
C GLY A 65 -37.05 18.05 -2.76
N THR A 66 -37.30 17.84 -4.05
CA THR A 66 -37.61 18.76 -5.16
C THR A 66 -37.19 20.24 -5.15
N GLU A 67 -36.65 20.62 -6.31
CA GLU A 67 -36.53 21.96 -6.90
C GLU A 67 -37.64 22.96 -6.56
N THR A 68 -37.25 24.22 -6.32
CA THR A 68 -38.03 25.39 -6.74
C THR A 68 -37.08 26.52 -7.12
N SER A 69 -37.23 26.97 -8.36
CA SER A 69 -36.70 28.22 -8.88
C SER A 69 -37.53 29.39 -8.37
N PHE A 70 -36.89 30.51 -8.00
CA PHE A 70 -37.53 31.83 -8.13
C PHE A 70 -36.47 32.91 -8.39
N SER A 71 -36.82 33.72 -9.38
CA SER A 71 -36.10 34.82 -9.99
C SER A 71 -36.19 36.13 -9.21
N GLY A 72 -35.16 36.97 -9.33
CA GLY A 72 -35.27 38.42 -9.41
C GLY A 72 -34.94 39.21 -8.14
N VAL A 73 -33.95 40.11 -8.24
CA VAL A 73 -34.12 41.58 -8.14
C VAL A 73 -32.74 42.27 -8.28
N SER A 74 -32.61 42.96 -9.41
CA SER A 74 -31.84 44.16 -9.81
C SER A 74 -30.69 44.74 -8.95
N ASP A 75 -29.59 44.99 -9.67
CA ASP A 75 -28.84 46.26 -9.83
C ASP A 75 -29.00 47.38 -8.79
N LYS A 76 -27.86 47.92 -8.30
CA LYS A 76 -27.33 49.24 -8.71
C LYS A 76 -26.13 49.71 -7.85
N PHE A 77 -25.08 50.17 -8.55
CA PHE A 77 -24.16 51.29 -8.23
C PHE A 77 -23.22 51.15 -6.99
N LEU A 78 -21.91 51.46 -7.03
CA LEU A 78 -21.22 52.65 -7.55
C LEU A 78 -19.74 52.37 -7.92
N GLU A 79 -19.28 53.12 -8.92
CA GLU A 79 -17.90 53.35 -9.37
C GLU A 79 -17.10 54.30 -8.45
N ALA A 80 -15.77 54.27 -8.69
CA ALA A 80 -14.73 55.28 -8.44
C ALA A 80 -14.19 55.34 -6.99
N THR A 81 -12.90 55.53 -6.72
CA THR A 81 -11.89 56.35 -7.43
C THR A 81 -10.47 55.76 -7.28
N SER A 82 -9.66 56.03 -8.31
CA SER A 82 -8.20 56.12 -8.33
C SER A 82 -7.69 57.22 -7.39
N ASP A 83 -6.50 57.06 -6.82
CA ASP A 83 -5.52 58.15 -6.65
C ASP A 83 -4.09 57.57 -6.55
N GLU A 84 -3.24 58.08 -7.43
CA GLU A 84 -1.77 57.96 -7.42
C GLU A 84 -1.19 59.07 -6.56
N ILE A 85 -0.14 58.79 -5.79
CA ILE A 85 0.86 59.80 -5.36
C ILE A 85 2.26 59.16 -5.41
N GLU A 86 3.12 59.69 -6.26
CA GLU A 86 4.58 59.54 -6.27
C GLU A 86 5.24 60.47 -5.22
N GLY A 87 6.44 60.12 -4.73
CA GLY A 87 7.44 61.11 -4.31
C GLY A 87 8.35 60.77 -3.12
N ASP A 88 9.61 60.47 -3.45
CA ASP A 88 10.89 60.84 -2.80
C ASP A 88 11.47 60.16 -1.53
N THR A 89 12.60 59.49 -1.79
CA THR A 89 13.97 59.56 -1.23
C THR A 89 14.30 59.79 0.26
N ASP A 90 15.26 58.95 0.68
CA ASP A 90 16.42 59.15 1.57
C ASP A 90 16.40 58.60 3.02
N ASP A 91 17.38 57.71 3.20
CA ASP A 91 18.29 57.42 4.33
C ASP A 91 17.83 56.72 5.63
N GLU A 92 18.49 55.57 5.81
CA GLU A 92 19.10 54.97 7.01
C GLU A 92 18.36 55.06 8.37
N GLU A 93 17.98 53.90 8.91
CA GLU A 93 18.55 53.40 10.19
C GLU A 93 18.18 51.92 10.42
N GLU A 94 19.11 51.22 11.03
CA GLU A 94 19.11 49.79 11.37
C GLU A 94 17.99 49.42 12.36
N GLU A 95 17.22 48.36 12.09
CA GLU A 95 16.70 47.52 13.18
C GLU A 95 16.73 46.04 12.79
N GLU A 96 17.36 45.26 13.67
CA GLU A 96 17.32 43.80 13.70
C GLU A 96 15.86 43.33 13.81
N ASP A 97 15.36 42.60 12.81
CA ASP A 97 14.23 41.71 13.06
C ASP A 97 14.42 40.33 12.43
N SER A 98 14.37 39.37 13.33
CA SER A 98 14.31 37.92 13.21
C SER A 98 13.17 37.43 12.30
N GLY A 99 13.32 37.59 10.99
CA GLY A 99 12.49 36.94 9.99
C GLY A 99 12.86 35.47 9.79
N GLY A 100 12.23 34.58 10.56
CA GLY A 100 12.34 33.13 10.44
C GLY A 100 12.03 32.63 9.03
N ARG A 101 13.08 32.37 8.24
CA ARG A 101 13.00 31.70 6.95
C ARG A 101 12.70 30.22 7.19
N VAL A 102 11.63 29.71 6.58
CA VAL A 102 11.25 28.28 6.59
C VAL A 102 12.42 27.46 6.05
N GLY A 103 13.26 26.96 6.95
CA GLY A 103 14.35 26.05 6.64
C GLY A 103 13.80 24.63 6.61
N PHE A 104 13.66 24.07 5.41
CA PHE A 104 13.52 22.63 5.27
C PHE A 104 14.78 21.99 5.85
N VAL A 105 14.69 21.38 7.02
CA VAL A 105 15.79 20.57 7.57
C VAL A 105 15.84 19.28 6.77
N GLU A 106 16.63 19.26 5.68
CA GLU A 106 17.04 18.02 5.03
C GLU A 106 18.05 17.33 5.95
N THR A 107 17.60 16.31 6.69
CA THR A 107 18.51 15.40 7.37
C THR A 107 19.18 14.52 6.32
N GLY A 108 20.51 14.59 6.24
CA GLY A 108 21.34 13.87 5.27
C GLY A 108 21.00 12.39 5.14
N GLU A 109 20.40 12.04 4.00
CA GLU A 109 20.41 10.70 3.44
C GLU A 109 21.45 10.76 2.31
N ASP A 110 22.52 9.97 2.43
CA ASP A 110 23.70 9.88 1.55
C ASP A 110 23.53 10.52 0.16
N GLU A 111 24.20 11.66 -0.03
CA GLU A 111 24.26 12.43 -1.27
C GLU A 111 25.18 11.75 -2.28
N HIS A 112 24.63 10.81 -3.05
CA HIS A 112 25.17 10.47 -4.35
C HIS A 112 24.20 10.95 -5.43
N GLU A 113 24.42 12.19 -5.90
CA GLU A 113 23.75 12.72 -7.09
C GLU A 113 24.22 11.93 -8.32
N HIS A 114 23.50 10.86 -8.65
CA HIS A 114 23.51 10.35 -10.01
C HIS A 114 22.69 11.31 -10.88
N HIS A 115 23.38 12.11 -11.71
CA HIS A 115 22.75 12.90 -12.76
C HIS A 115 22.10 11.98 -13.79
N TRP A 116 20.79 11.78 -13.68
CA TRP A 116 19.97 11.15 -14.71
C TRP A 116 19.41 12.25 -15.61
N GLY A 117 19.86 12.28 -16.87
CA GLY A 117 19.22 13.08 -17.93
C GLY A 117 17.76 12.65 -18.16
N PRO A 118 16.98 13.34 -19.01
CA PRO A 118 15.60 12.96 -19.29
C PRO A 118 15.56 11.55 -19.87
N SER A 119 15.17 10.57 -19.05
CA SER A 119 15.06 9.18 -19.45
C SER A 119 13.85 9.00 -20.36
N VAL A 120 14.07 8.30 -21.47
CA VAL A 120 12.96 7.83 -22.32
C VAL A 120 12.08 6.93 -21.45
N PRO A 121 10.75 7.15 -21.39
CA PRO A 121 9.87 6.30 -20.60
C PRO A 121 9.98 4.85 -21.07
N PRO A 122 9.96 3.88 -20.15
CA PRO A 122 10.11 2.47 -20.50
C PRO A 122 8.96 2.00 -21.39
N GLU A 123 9.20 0.95 -22.18
CA GLU A 123 8.17 0.34 -23.02
C GLU A 123 7.02 -0.23 -22.17
N ARG A 124 7.33 -0.72 -20.95
CA ARG A 124 6.37 -1.27 -20.00
C ARG A 124 6.77 -0.98 -18.55
N TRP A 125 5.79 -0.72 -17.70
CA TRP A 125 5.94 -0.64 -16.23
C TRP A 125 5.82 -2.04 -15.62
N ASP A 126 6.75 -2.38 -14.72
CA ASP A 126 6.66 -3.61 -13.93
C ASP A 126 5.56 -3.48 -12.87
N VAL A 127 5.49 -2.32 -12.21
CA VAL A 127 4.40 -1.98 -11.30
C VAL A 127 3.93 -0.55 -11.57
N LEU A 128 2.63 -0.39 -11.77
CA LEU A 128 1.95 0.90 -11.74
C LEU A 128 1.06 0.95 -10.51
N GLY A 129 1.30 1.90 -9.63
CA GLY A 129 0.42 2.16 -8.50
C GLY A 129 -0.66 3.19 -8.79
N LEU A 130 -1.82 3.01 -8.18
CA LEU A 130 -2.91 3.97 -8.12
C LEU A 130 -3.24 4.22 -6.65
N GLY A 131 -2.83 5.37 -6.10
CA GLY A 131 -2.96 5.67 -4.67
C GLY A 131 -2.95 7.15 -4.32
N GLN A 132 -3.22 7.44 -3.04
CA GLN A 132 -3.17 8.77 -2.48
C GLN A 132 -1.71 9.25 -2.41
N ALA A 133 -1.47 10.45 -2.96
CA ALA A 133 -0.20 11.14 -2.82
C ALA A 133 -0.30 12.15 -1.66
N MET A 134 0.39 11.88 -0.56
CA MET A 134 0.35 12.71 0.64
C MET A 134 1.76 13.03 1.16
N VAL A 135 1.92 14.23 1.74
CA VAL A 135 3.14 14.64 2.44
C VAL A 135 2.94 14.49 3.94
N ASP A 136 3.82 13.73 4.58
CA ASP A 136 3.79 13.52 6.03
C ASP A 136 4.63 14.60 6.72
N PHE A 137 4.06 15.24 7.74
CA PHE A 137 4.75 16.15 8.66
C PHE A 137 4.82 15.49 10.03
N SER A 138 6.00 15.05 10.42
CA SER A 138 6.19 14.29 11.66
C SER A 138 7.00 15.08 12.68
N GLY A 139 6.47 15.24 13.88
CA GLY A 139 7.14 15.97 14.97
C GLY A 139 6.94 15.30 16.33
N MET A 140 7.92 15.48 17.22
CA MET A 140 7.78 15.11 18.63
C MET A 140 7.05 16.25 19.37
N VAL A 141 6.03 15.91 20.15
CA VAL A 141 5.25 16.86 20.95
C VAL A 141 4.99 16.28 22.35
N ASP A 142 4.60 17.12 23.31
CA ASP A 142 4.13 16.66 24.61
C ASP A 142 2.59 16.54 24.66
N ASP A 143 2.07 15.98 25.75
CA ASP A 143 0.62 15.85 25.96
C ASP A 143 -0.07 17.23 26.10
N GLU A 144 0.66 18.26 26.57
CA GLU A 144 0.14 19.62 26.69
C GLU A 144 -0.16 20.23 25.31
N PHE A 145 0.71 20.00 24.33
CA PHE A 145 0.52 20.41 22.94
C PHE A 145 -0.78 19.83 22.36
N LEU A 146 -1.02 18.52 22.56
CA LEU A 146 -2.24 17.86 22.11
C LEU A 146 -3.48 18.45 22.78
N ASN A 147 -3.43 18.61 24.11
CA ASN A 147 -4.54 19.16 24.89
C ASN A 147 -4.88 20.60 24.47
N ARG A 148 -3.87 21.45 24.25
CA ARG A 148 -4.05 22.84 23.78
C ARG A 148 -4.74 22.93 22.42
N LEU A 149 -4.53 21.95 21.55
CA LEU A 149 -5.17 21.87 20.24
C LEU A 149 -6.47 21.06 20.25
N GLY A 150 -6.84 20.43 21.37
CA GLY A 150 -8.02 19.58 21.48
C GLY A 150 -7.90 18.28 20.67
N LEU A 151 -6.70 17.74 20.56
CA LEU A 151 -6.41 16.53 19.78
C LEU A 151 -6.43 15.30 20.69
N GLU A 152 -7.20 14.29 20.32
CA GLU A 152 -7.24 13.02 21.05
C GLU A 152 -5.98 12.19 20.75
N LYS A 153 -5.26 11.84 21.82
CA LYS A 153 -4.02 11.07 21.74
C LYS A 153 -4.24 9.70 21.10
N GLY A 154 -3.34 9.30 20.19
CA GLY A 154 -3.36 7.96 19.59
C GLY A 154 -4.41 7.74 18.50
N THR A 155 -5.13 8.80 18.09
CA THR A 155 -6.20 8.69 17.09
C THR A 155 -5.76 9.07 15.69
N ARG A 156 -6.50 8.58 14.69
CA ARG A 156 -6.45 9.07 13.30
C ARG A 156 -7.72 9.85 13.00
N LYS A 157 -7.60 11.10 12.58
CA LYS A 157 -8.72 11.95 12.23
C LYS A 157 -8.53 12.56 10.84
N VAL A 158 -9.59 12.54 10.03
CA VAL A 158 -9.63 13.33 8.78
C VAL A 158 -9.99 14.77 9.16
N VAL A 159 -9.18 15.73 8.70
CA VAL A 159 -9.31 17.14 9.05
C VAL A 159 -9.53 18.02 7.81
N TYR A 160 -10.14 19.17 8.01
CA TYR A 160 -10.35 20.18 6.96
C TYR A 160 -9.17 21.14 6.85
N HIS A 161 -9.19 21.99 5.81
CA HIS A 161 -8.09 22.90 5.48
C HIS A 161 -7.69 23.81 6.66
N GLU A 162 -8.68 24.38 7.36
CA GLU A 162 -8.45 25.30 8.49
C GLU A 162 -7.79 24.60 9.68
N GLU A 163 -8.27 23.41 10.05
CA GLU A 163 -7.72 22.61 11.15
C GLU A 163 -6.28 22.17 10.84
N ARG A 164 -6.02 21.72 9.61
CA ARG A 164 -4.65 21.46 9.13
C ARG A 164 -3.75 22.69 9.32
N GLY A 165 -4.20 23.86 8.84
CA GLY A 165 -3.45 25.10 8.94
C GLY A 165 -3.19 25.52 10.39
N ARG A 166 -4.16 25.34 11.29
CA ARG A 166 -4.02 25.60 12.72
C ARG A 166 -2.93 24.72 13.35
N VAL A 167 -2.92 23.42 13.05
CA VAL A 167 -1.93 22.50 13.63
C VAL A 167 -0.54 22.76 13.05
N LEU A 168 -0.41 22.96 11.73
CA LEU A 168 0.89 23.27 11.13
C LEU A 168 1.49 24.56 11.70
N ARG A 169 0.69 25.63 11.87
CA ARG A 169 1.14 26.85 12.53
C ARG A 169 1.55 26.64 13.99
N ALA A 170 0.84 25.77 14.71
CA ALA A 170 1.22 25.45 16.09
C ALA A 170 2.54 24.66 16.16
N MET A 171 2.90 23.94 15.09
CA MET A 171 4.19 23.26 14.96
C MET A 171 5.32 24.19 14.50
N ASP A 172 5.03 25.44 14.12
CA ASP A 172 6.08 26.40 13.78
C ASP A 172 6.97 26.65 15.00
N GLY A 173 8.29 26.59 14.79
CA GLY A 173 9.29 26.63 15.87
C GLY A 173 9.57 25.28 16.54
N CYS A 174 8.80 24.23 16.25
CA CYS A 174 9.14 22.87 16.65
C CYS A 174 10.02 22.19 15.58
N SER A 175 10.86 21.25 16.01
CA SER A 175 11.58 20.37 15.08
C SER A 175 10.63 19.32 14.50
N TYR A 176 10.30 19.44 13.21
CA TYR A 176 9.52 18.44 12.46
C TYR A 176 10.22 18.05 11.16
N LYS A 177 9.87 16.86 10.65
CA LYS A 177 10.37 16.33 9.38
C LYS A 177 9.23 16.24 8.37
N ALA A 178 9.48 16.71 7.15
CA ALA A 178 8.61 16.48 6.01
C ALA A 178 9.10 15.27 5.21
N ALA A 179 8.20 14.35 4.86
CA ALA A 179 8.50 13.21 4.02
C ALA A 179 7.39 12.99 2.98
N ALA A 180 7.72 12.45 1.82
CA ALA A 180 6.68 11.92 0.95
C ALA A 180 6.14 10.65 1.62
N GLY A 181 4.85 10.66 1.95
CA GLY A 181 4.15 9.58 2.63
C GLY A 181 3.24 8.80 1.69
N GLY A 182 2.21 8.20 2.27
CA GLY A 182 1.24 7.34 1.58
C GLY A 182 1.66 5.87 1.60
N SER A 183 0.72 4.99 1.97
CA SER A 183 0.97 3.54 2.14
C SER A 183 1.42 2.91 0.83
N LEU A 184 0.72 3.21 -0.26
CA LEU A 184 1.13 2.70 -1.57
C LEU A 184 2.49 3.25 -2.02
N SER A 185 2.78 4.52 -1.75
CA SER A 185 4.07 5.12 -2.09
C SER A 185 5.22 4.42 -1.40
N ASN A 186 5.07 4.10 -0.11
CA ASN A 186 6.08 3.36 0.64
C ASN A 186 6.33 1.98 0.03
N SER A 187 5.25 1.31 -0.39
CA SER A 187 5.34 0.01 -1.05
C SER A 187 6.14 0.09 -2.36
N LEU A 188 5.76 1.04 -3.23
CA LEU A 188 6.43 1.22 -4.53
C LEU A 188 7.90 1.63 -4.38
N VAL A 189 8.23 2.46 -3.40
CA VAL A 189 9.62 2.83 -3.09
C VAL A 189 10.43 1.62 -2.66
N ALA A 190 9.88 0.74 -1.82
CA ALA A 190 10.57 -0.48 -1.42
C ALA A 190 10.79 -1.42 -2.62
N VAL A 191 9.78 -1.62 -3.49
CA VAL A 191 9.93 -2.41 -4.72
C VAL A 191 10.99 -1.79 -5.66
N ALA A 192 10.97 -0.47 -5.85
CA ALA A 192 11.94 0.24 -6.70
C ALA A 192 13.36 0.13 -6.16
N ARG A 193 13.54 0.15 -4.83
CA ARG A 193 14.85 -0.01 -4.19
C ARG A 193 15.35 -1.46 -4.27
N LEU A 194 14.47 -2.45 -4.04
CA LEU A 194 14.80 -3.88 -4.16
C LEU A 194 15.15 -4.27 -5.61
N GLY A 195 14.40 -3.73 -6.57
CA GLY A 195 14.58 -4.02 -8.00
C GLY A 195 15.41 -3.00 -8.77
N GLY A 196 16.00 -2.01 -8.11
CA GLY A 196 16.69 -0.91 -8.78
C GLY A 196 18.04 -1.32 -9.39
N GLN A 197 18.67 -2.33 -8.81
CA GLN A 197 19.89 -2.93 -9.34
C GLN A 197 19.55 -4.20 -10.14
N PRO A 198 20.34 -4.56 -11.17
CA PRO A 198 20.13 -5.76 -11.97
C PRO A 198 20.53 -7.05 -11.23
N ILE A 199 20.18 -7.15 -9.95
CA ILE A 199 20.48 -8.29 -9.07
C ILE A 199 19.29 -9.26 -9.16
N GLY A 200 19.56 -10.47 -9.67
CA GLY A 200 18.53 -11.49 -9.86
C GLY A 200 17.56 -11.23 -11.02
N GLY A 201 17.83 -10.25 -11.88
CA GLY A 201 17.02 -9.90 -13.05
C GLY A 201 17.24 -8.44 -13.49
N PRO A 202 16.57 -7.97 -14.56
CA PRO A 202 16.67 -6.58 -15.00
C PRO A 202 16.16 -5.59 -13.94
N ALA A 203 16.60 -4.33 -14.04
CA ALA A 203 16.07 -3.28 -13.18
C ALA A 203 14.56 -3.12 -13.38
N LEU A 204 13.81 -2.92 -12.29
CA LEU A 204 12.35 -2.83 -12.32
C LEU A 204 11.90 -1.38 -12.59
N ASN A 205 10.98 -1.23 -13.52
CA ASN A 205 10.35 0.05 -13.85
C ASN A 205 9.10 0.26 -12.99
N ILE A 206 9.22 1.16 -12.01
CA ILE A 206 8.14 1.44 -11.05
C ILE A 206 7.56 2.83 -11.30
N ALA A 207 6.23 2.90 -11.32
CA ALA A 207 5.48 4.13 -11.48
C ALA A 207 4.31 4.23 -10.49
N MET A 208 3.88 5.46 -10.25
CA MET A 208 2.69 5.78 -9.47
C MET A 208 1.87 6.84 -10.19
N THR A 209 0.55 6.65 -10.12
CA THR A 209 -0.47 7.61 -10.47
C THR A 209 -1.27 7.93 -9.22
N GLY A 210 -1.63 9.20 -9.10
CA GLY A 210 -2.35 9.76 -7.96
C GLY A 210 -2.60 11.24 -8.23
N SER A 211 -2.96 11.99 -7.20
CA SER A 211 -3.27 13.41 -7.35
C SER A 211 -2.50 14.24 -6.35
N VAL A 212 -1.79 15.25 -6.86
CA VAL A 212 -1.09 16.28 -6.10
C VAL A 212 -1.52 17.65 -6.61
N GLY A 213 -1.49 18.65 -5.74
CA GLY A 213 -1.71 20.03 -6.14
C GLY A 213 -0.55 20.58 -6.97
N SER A 214 -0.78 21.69 -7.66
CA SER A 214 0.28 22.52 -8.26
C SER A 214 1.04 23.35 -7.21
N ASP A 215 0.92 23.01 -5.93
CA ASP A 215 1.55 23.68 -4.80
C ASP A 215 2.99 23.16 -4.54
N PRO A 216 3.78 23.83 -3.69
CA PRO A 216 5.15 23.40 -3.38
C PRO A 216 5.24 21.98 -2.82
N LEU A 217 4.22 21.52 -2.07
CA LEU A 217 4.17 20.16 -1.52
C LEU A 217 4.01 19.10 -2.61
N GLY A 218 3.25 19.39 -3.67
CA GLY A 218 3.14 18.53 -4.84
C GLY A 218 4.48 18.42 -5.58
N GLY A 219 5.19 19.53 -5.74
CA GLY A 219 6.55 19.55 -6.27
C GLY A 219 7.54 18.74 -5.42
N PHE A 220 7.48 18.89 -4.10
CA PHE A 220 8.26 18.13 -3.13
C PHE A 220 7.98 16.62 -3.24
N TYR A 221 6.71 16.21 -3.22
CA TYR A 221 6.30 14.82 -3.31
C TYR A 221 6.84 14.15 -4.57
N ARG A 222 6.64 14.78 -5.74
CA ARG A 222 7.11 14.28 -7.04
C ARG A 222 8.64 14.14 -7.07
N SER A 223 9.36 15.13 -6.52
CA SER A 223 10.82 15.10 -6.48
C SER A 223 11.34 13.97 -5.58
N LYS A 224 10.71 13.73 -4.42
CA LYS A 224 11.09 12.63 -3.52
C LYS A 224 10.81 11.25 -4.13
N LEU A 225 9.70 11.06 -4.85
CA LEU A 225 9.44 9.80 -5.57
C LEU A 225 10.45 9.57 -6.69
N ARG A 226 10.76 10.60 -7.48
CA ARG A 226 11.78 10.51 -8.53
C ARG A 226 13.15 10.12 -7.98
N ARG A 227 13.59 10.74 -6.86
CA ARG A 227 14.85 10.36 -6.17
C ARG A 227 14.84 8.91 -5.67
N ALA A 228 13.66 8.35 -5.43
CA ALA A 228 13.49 6.95 -5.04
C ALA A 228 13.27 6.00 -6.23
N ASN A 229 13.50 6.45 -7.46
CA ASN A 229 13.28 5.70 -8.71
C ASN A 229 11.82 5.24 -8.92
N VAL A 230 10.86 5.99 -8.37
CA VAL A 230 9.42 5.82 -8.64
C VAL A 230 8.96 6.98 -9.52
N ASN A 231 8.46 6.67 -10.70
CA ASN A 231 7.98 7.68 -11.64
C ASN A 231 6.56 8.13 -11.25
N PHE A 232 6.40 9.37 -10.79
CA PHE A 232 5.08 9.93 -10.54
C PHE A 232 4.52 10.56 -11.84
N LEU A 233 3.54 9.91 -12.44
CA LEU A 233 3.14 10.17 -13.83
C LEU A 233 1.97 11.13 -13.99
N SER A 234 1.22 11.42 -12.93
CA SER A 234 0.11 12.36 -12.99
C SER A 234 0.59 13.81 -13.11
N ALA A 235 -0.12 14.59 -13.93
CA ALA A 235 0.02 16.03 -13.93
C ALA A 235 -0.50 16.62 -12.61
N PRO A 236 0.14 17.67 -12.06
CA PRO A 236 -0.39 18.38 -10.90
C PRO A 236 -1.76 19.00 -11.21
N VAL A 237 -2.68 18.92 -10.25
CA VAL A 237 -3.99 19.57 -10.33
C VAL A 237 -3.80 21.07 -10.15
N LYS A 238 -4.09 21.84 -11.20
CA LYS A 238 -4.03 23.31 -11.17
C LYS A 238 -4.92 23.85 -10.05
N ASP A 239 -4.36 24.74 -9.24
CA ASP A 239 -5.00 25.35 -8.06
C ASP A 239 -5.45 24.32 -7.00
N GLY A 240 -5.02 23.06 -7.13
CA GLY A 240 -5.25 22.00 -6.17
C GLY A 240 -4.28 22.10 -4.99
N THR A 241 -4.70 21.58 -3.84
CA THR A 241 -3.86 21.46 -2.65
C THR A 241 -3.44 20.00 -2.44
N THR A 242 -2.15 19.76 -2.29
CA THR A 242 -1.60 18.42 -1.98
C THR A 242 -2.05 17.97 -0.60
N GLY A 243 -2.42 16.68 -0.50
CA GLY A 243 -2.82 16.07 0.76
C GLY A 243 -1.66 15.99 1.75
N THR A 244 -1.96 16.02 3.04
CA THR A 244 -0.95 15.97 4.11
C THR A 244 -1.40 15.09 5.25
N VAL A 245 -0.47 14.40 5.89
CA VAL A 245 -0.68 13.74 7.18
C VAL A 245 0.22 14.39 8.22
N ILE A 246 -0.36 14.97 9.26
CA ILE A 246 0.43 15.45 10.40
C ILE A 246 0.51 14.32 11.42
N VAL A 247 1.72 13.90 11.77
CA VAL A 247 1.99 12.83 12.73
C VAL A 247 2.66 13.43 13.96
N LEU A 248 1.88 13.53 15.03
CA LEU A 248 2.33 14.05 16.33
C LEU A 248 2.67 12.88 17.24
N THR A 249 3.94 12.76 17.62
CA THR A 249 4.43 11.65 18.46
C THR A 249 4.77 12.14 19.85
N THR A 250 4.18 11.52 20.86
CA THR A 250 4.47 11.80 22.28
C THR A 250 5.61 10.93 22.81
N PRO A 251 6.24 11.26 23.96
CA PRO A 251 7.38 10.51 24.50
C PRO A 251 7.10 9.02 24.80
N ASP A 252 5.83 8.65 25.02
CA ASP A 252 5.38 7.27 25.17
C ASP A 252 5.16 6.55 23.82
N ALA A 253 5.65 7.13 22.73
CA ALA A 253 5.59 6.63 21.35
C ALA A 253 4.18 6.51 20.74
N GLN A 254 3.15 7.06 21.40
CA GLN A 254 1.82 7.16 20.80
C GLN A 254 1.81 8.20 19.67
N ARG A 255 1.05 7.92 18.62
CA ARG A 255 0.95 8.75 17.42
C ARG A 255 -0.48 9.23 17.22
N THR A 256 -0.65 10.55 17.18
CA THR A 256 -1.90 11.19 16.74
C THR A 256 -1.72 11.65 15.30
N MET A 257 -2.61 11.22 14.41
CA MET A 257 -2.53 11.44 12.98
C MET A 257 -3.69 12.29 12.47
N LEU A 258 -3.38 13.38 11.78
CA LEU A 258 -4.36 14.28 11.18
C LEU A 258 -4.20 14.27 9.66
N ALA A 259 -5.15 13.65 8.97
CA ALA A 259 -5.13 13.50 7.53
C ALA A 259 -5.99 14.57 6.85
N TYR A 260 -5.34 15.48 6.12
CA TYR A 260 -6.03 16.36 5.19
C TYR A 260 -5.87 15.79 3.78
N GLN A 261 -6.98 15.36 3.19
CA GLN A 261 -6.94 14.69 1.89
C GLN A 261 -6.58 15.66 0.74
N GLY A 262 -7.01 16.92 0.79
CA GLY A 262 -6.82 17.86 -0.32
C GLY A 262 -7.33 17.24 -1.63
N THR A 263 -6.47 17.21 -2.65
CA THR A 263 -6.76 16.54 -3.94
C THR A 263 -6.40 15.05 -3.98
N SER A 264 -5.75 14.50 -2.95
CA SER A 264 -5.12 13.16 -2.99
C SER A 264 -6.11 12.01 -3.18
N SER A 265 -7.37 12.18 -2.73
CA SER A 265 -8.45 11.20 -2.90
C SER A 265 -9.10 11.21 -4.28
N ARG A 266 -8.71 12.12 -5.18
CA ARG A 266 -9.33 12.25 -6.51
C ARG A 266 -8.45 11.62 -7.57
N VAL A 267 -8.98 10.66 -8.31
CA VAL A 267 -8.36 10.15 -9.53
C VAL A 267 -9.40 10.10 -10.64
N HIS A 268 -9.01 10.54 -11.83
CA HIS A 268 -9.81 10.45 -13.04
C HIS A 268 -9.25 9.38 -13.98
N TYR A 269 -10.14 8.63 -14.61
CA TYR A 269 -9.79 7.73 -15.70
C TYR A 269 -9.86 8.49 -17.02
N ASP A 270 -8.72 8.93 -17.50
CA ASP A 270 -8.53 9.66 -18.76
C ASP A 270 -7.69 8.83 -19.76
N PRO A 271 -7.52 9.28 -21.02
CA PRO A 271 -6.69 8.57 -22.00
C PRO A 271 -5.22 8.39 -21.57
N CYS A 272 -4.69 9.26 -20.71
CA CYS A 272 -3.34 9.14 -20.19
C CYS A 272 -3.25 7.93 -19.25
N LEU A 273 -4.13 7.86 -18.24
CA LEU A 273 -4.19 6.72 -17.32
C LEU A 273 -4.46 5.42 -18.07
N ALA A 274 -5.38 5.42 -19.05
CA ALA A 274 -5.64 4.24 -19.89
C ALA A 274 -4.36 3.76 -20.61
N SER A 275 -3.59 4.68 -21.20
CA SER A 275 -2.33 4.36 -21.87
C SER A 275 -1.29 3.76 -20.90
N LEU A 276 -1.17 4.32 -19.70
CA LEU A 276 -0.26 3.81 -18.67
C LEU A 276 -0.65 2.40 -18.21
N VAL A 277 -1.93 2.17 -17.93
CA VAL A 277 -2.46 0.87 -17.52
C VAL A 277 -2.23 -0.19 -18.62
N SER A 278 -2.43 0.16 -19.89
CA SER A 278 -2.21 -0.77 -21.01
C SER A 278 -0.76 -1.27 -21.13
N LYS A 279 0.21 -0.51 -20.59
CA LYS A 279 1.64 -0.80 -20.59
C LYS A 279 2.13 -1.23 -19.21
N THR A 280 1.32 -1.96 -18.45
CA THR A 280 1.65 -2.37 -17.09
C THR A 280 1.68 -3.90 -16.94
N ARG A 281 2.57 -4.44 -16.11
CA ARG A 281 2.57 -5.85 -15.68
C ARG A 281 1.69 -6.07 -14.46
N ILE A 282 1.84 -5.24 -13.42
CA ILE A 282 1.01 -5.26 -12.22
C ILE A 282 0.44 -3.86 -11.96
N LEU A 283 -0.88 -3.71 -12.00
CA LEU A 283 -1.58 -2.55 -11.46
C LEU A 283 -1.85 -2.82 -9.99
N ILE A 284 -1.41 -1.94 -9.09
CA ILE A 284 -1.75 -2.01 -7.66
C ILE A 284 -2.61 -0.81 -7.26
N VAL A 285 -3.75 -1.08 -6.64
CA VAL A 285 -4.71 -0.05 -6.19
C VAL A 285 -4.74 0.03 -4.68
N GLU A 286 -4.68 1.25 -4.15
CA GLU A 286 -4.79 1.54 -2.72
C GLU A 286 -6.24 1.65 -2.25
N GLY A 287 -6.58 0.95 -1.17
CA GLY A 287 -7.90 0.99 -0.53
C GLY A 287 -8.31 2.39 -0.06
N TYR A 288 -7.37 3.26 0.31
CA TYR A 288 -7.66 4.65 0.70
C TYR A 288 -8.28 5.51 -0.43
N LEU A 289 -8.26 5.06 -1.69
CA LEU A 289 -8.95 5.76 -2.78
C LEU A 289 -10.46 5.45 -2.85
N PHE A 290 -10.94 4.45 -2.10
CA PHE A 290 -12.36 4.10 -2.03
C PHE A 290 -13.11 5.05 -1.09
N GLU A 291 -13.18 6.32 -1.45
CA GLU A 291 -13.84 7.38 -0.67
C GLU A 291 -14.83 8.16 -1.54
N LEU A 292 -14.44 8.47 -2.77
CA LEU A 292 -15.22 9.30 -3.68
C LEU A 292 -15.85 8.45 -4.79
N PRO A 293 -17.18 8.54 -5.04
CA PRO A 293 -17.85 7.73 -6.06
C PRO A 293 -17.22 7.82 -7.45
N ASP A 294 -16.76 8.99 -7.87
CA ASP A 294 -16.13 9.14 -9.19
C ASP A 294 -14.71 8.54 -9.25
N THR A 295 -14.00 8.52 -8.12
CA THR A 295 -12.71 7.82 -8.02
C THR A 295 -12.90 6.31 -8.02
N ILE A 296 -13.94 5.79 -7.35
CA ILE A 296 -14.31 4.37 -7.41
C ILE A 296 -14.66 3.95 -8.85
N LYS A 297 -15.41 4.77 -9.59
CA LYS A 297 -15.67 4.53 -11.03
C LYS A 297 -14.38 4.54 -11.85
N ALA A 298 -13.44 5.43 -11.56
CA ALA A 298 -12.15 5.49 -12.24
C ALA A 298 -11.30 4.24 -11.96
N ILE A 299 -11.27 3.76 -10.71
CA ILE A 299 -10.60 2.52 -10.31
C ILE A 299 -11.18 1.33 -11.08
N ARG A 300 -12.51 1.20 -11.14
CA ARG A 300 -13.18 0.13 -11.89
C ARG A 300 -12.73 0.10 -13.35
N LYS A 301 -12.73 1.25 -14.03
CA LYS A 301 -12.28 1.36 -15.42
C LYS A 301 -10.80 1.02 -15.60
N ALA A 302 -9.95 1.43 -14.66
CA ALA A 302 -8.53 1.06 -14.66
C ALA A 302 -8.33 -0.45 -14.49
N CYS A 303 -9.09 -1.09 -13.60
CA CYS A 303 -9.08 -2.54 -13.43
C CYS A 303 -9.58 -3.29 -14.67
N GLU A 304 -10.65 -2.80 -15.32
CA GLU A 304 -11.15 -3.36 -16.58
C GLU A 304 -10.08 -3.32 -17.69
N GLU A 305 -9.43 -2.16 -17.85
CA GLU A 305 -8.37 -1.97 -18.84
C GLU A 305 -7.13 -2.82 -18.52
N ALA A 306 -6.71 -2.87 -17.26
CA ALA A 306 -5.59 -3.69 -16.80
C ALA A 306 -5.81 -5.16 -17.15
N ARG A 307 -7.00 -5.68 -16.84
CA ARG A 307 -7.39 -7.05 -17.17
C ARG A 307 -7.39 -7.29 -18.68
N ARG A 308 -7.99 -6.39 -19.46
CA ARG A 308 -8.06 -6.47 -20.93
C ARG A 308 -6.66 -6.55 -21.56
N CYS A 309 -5.69 -5.85 -20.96
CA CYS A 309 -4.29 -5.83 -21.39
C CYS A 309 -3.42 -6.92 -20.74
N GLY A 310 -4.01 -7.83 -19.96
CA GLY A 310 -3.29 -8.94 -19.34
C GLY A 310 -2.43 -8.56 -18.13
N ALA A 311 -2.60 -7.36 -17.56
CA ALA A 311 -1.94 -6.97 -16.31
C ALA A 311 -2.60 -7.67 -15.11
N LEU A 312 -1.78 -8.03 -14.13
CA LEU A 312 -2.27 -8.46 -12.82
C LEU A 312 -2.77 -7.26 -12.03
N ILE A 313 -3.82 -7.47 -11.25
CA ILE A 313 -4.46 -6.44 -10.44
C ILE A 313 -4.25 -6.81 -8.98
N ALA A 314 -3.49 -5.99 -8.27
CA ALA A 314 -3.30 -6.08 -6.84
C ALA A 314 -4.13 -5.01 -6.13
N ILE A 315 -4.69 -5.34 -4.97
CA ILE A 315 -5.40 -4.40 -4.12
C ILE A 315 -4.83 -4.49 -2.71
N THR A 316 -4.49 -3.35 -2.12
CA THR A 316 -4.23 -3.26 -0.68
C THR A 316 -5.48 -2.76 0.04
N ALA A 317 -5.85 -3.43 1.12
CA ALA A 317 -7.04 -3.15 1.92
C ALA A 317 -6.98 -1.78 2.61
N SER A 318 -5.77 -1.34 2.94
CA SER A 318 -5.41 -0.06 3.57
C SER A 318 -5.89 0.14 5.02
N ASP A 319 -7.19 0.04 5.29
CA ASP A 319 -7.77 0.28 6.63
C ASP A 319 -9.18 -0.29 6.77
N VAL A 320 -9.51 -0.79 7.96
CA VAL A 320 -10.84 -1.35 8.29
C VAL A 320 -11.97 -0.34 8.04
N SER A 321 -11.79 0.93 8.39
CA SER A 321 -12.84 1.94 8.24
C SER A 321 -13.12 2.30 6.78
N CYS A 322 -12.13 2.14 5.88
CA CYS A 322 -12.33 2.30 4.44
C CYS A 322 -13.17 1.14 3.89
N ILE A 323 -12.88 -0.09 4.34
CA ILE A 323 -13.66 -1.28 3.98
C ILE A 323 -15.10 -1.13 4.45
N GLU A 324 -15.34 -0.77 5.72
CA GLU A 324 -16.69 -0.70 6.28
C GLU A 324 -17.55 0.38 5.60
N ARG A 325 -16.99 1.57 5.34
CA ARG A 325 -17.73 2.69 4.72
C ARG A 325 -18.13 2.41 3.28
N HIS A 326 -17.30 1.67 2.54
CA HIS A 326 -17.49 1.43 1.10
C HIS A 326 -17.50 -0.05 0.75
N TYR A 327 -18.01 -0.90 1.66
CA TYR A 327 -17.89 -2.35 1.56
C TYR A 327 -18.38 -2.90 0.22
N GLY A 328 -19.56 -2.46 -0.25
CA GLY A 328 -20.13 -2.96 -1.50
C GLY A 328 -19.24 -2.68 -2.72
N ASP A 329 -18.76 -1.45 -2.87
CA ASP A 329 -17.89 -1.07 -3.98
C ASP A 329 -16.51 -1.72 -3.89
N PHE A 330 -15.95 -1.80 -2.67
CA PHE A 330 -14.66 -2.43 -2.42
C PHE A 330 -14.72 -3.92 -2.72
N TRP A 331 -15.70 -4.61 -2.15
CA TRP A 331 -15.93 -6.03 -2.36
C TRP A 331 -16.16 -6.35 -3.83
N ASP A 332 -16.99 -5.56 -4.53
CA ASP A 332 -17.27 -5.78 -5.94
C ASP A 332 -16.01 -5.60 -6.81
N ILE A 333 -15.19 -4.58 -6.55
CA ILE A 333 -13.93 -4.42 -7.28
C ILE A 333 -12.94 -5.56 -6.93
N MET A 334 -12.84 -5.93 -5.66
CA MET A 334 -11.93 -6.99 -5.21
C MET A 334 -12.32 -8.34 -5.80
N ALA A 335 -13.56 -8.79 -5.59
CA ALA A 335 -14.03 -10.11 -6.00
C ALA A 335 -14.08 -10.26 -7.52
N ASN A 336 -14.42 -9.18 -8.25
CA ASN A 336 -14.50 -9.27 -9.69
C ASN A 336 -13.17 -9.00 -10.39
N TYR A 337 -12.25 -8.19 -9.85
CA TYR A 337 -11.07 -7.72 -10.57
C TYR A 337 -9.72 -8.18 -10.00
N ALA A 338 -9.59 -8.32 -8.68
CA ALA A 338 -8.28 -8.56 -8.06
C ALA A 338 -7.73 -9.96 -8.35
N ASP A 339 -6.45 -10.01 -8.71
CA ASP A 339 -5.65 -11.24 -8.69
C ASP A 339 -4.90 -11.41 -7.36
N ILE A 340 -4.55 -10.29 -6.73
CA ILE A 340 -3.76 -10.24 -5.50
C ILE A 340 -4.45 -9.33 -4.49
N VAL A 341 -4.66 -9.80 -3.26
CA VAL A 341 -5.12 -8.96 -2.14
C VAL A 341 -4.09 -8.95 -1.02
N PHE A 342 -3.74 -7.76 -0.57
CA PHE A 342 -2.94 -7.51 0.63
C PHE A 342 -3.84 -6.96 1.72
N ALA A 343 -3.86 -7.62 2.88
CA ALA A 343 -4.61 -7.20 4.04
C ALA A 343 -3.85 -7.56 5.33
N ASN A 344 -4.12 -6.86 6.42
CA ASN A 344 -3.84 -7.36 7.75
C ASN A 344 -4.98 -8.27 8.25
N SER A 345 -4.81 -8.88 9.43
CA SER A 345 -5.79 -9.84 9.94
C SER A 345 -7.14 -9.23 10.28
N ASP A 346 -7.21 -7.96 10.66
CA ASP A 346 -8.47 -7.29 10.95
C ASP A 346 -9.18 -6.89 9.66
N GLU A 347 -8.48 -6.33 8.69
CA GLU A 347 -8.99 -6.03 7.34
C GLU A 347 -9.52 -7.28 6.64
N ALA A 348 -8.78 -8.40 6.71
CA ALA A 348 -9.20 -9.67 6.12
C ALA A 348 -10.48 -10.22 6.79
N ARG A 349 -10.60 -10.06 8.12
CA ARG A 349 -11.83 -10.42 8.85
C ARG A 349 -13.00 -9.53 8.45
N THR A 350 -12.77 -8.23 8.29
CA THR A 350 -13.81 -7.29 7.86
C THR A 350 -14.35 -7.66 6.48
N PHE A 351 -13.49 -7.96 5.51
CA PHE A 351 -13.93 -8.49 4.21
C PHE A 351 -14.69 -9.81 4.33
N SER A 352 -14.33 -10.66 5.30
CA SER A 352 -14.98 -11.96 5.47
C SER A 352 -16.26 -11.89 6.33
N HIS A 353 -16.62 -10.71 6.85
CA HIS A 353 -17.60 -10.54 7.93
C HIS A 353 -17.35 -11.46 9.13
N PHE A 354 -16.08 -11.74 9.42
CA PHE A 354 -15.67 -12.58 10.54
C PHE A 354 -15.49 -11.75 11.80
N SER A 355 -15.83 -12.35 12.95
CA SER A 355 -15.54 -11.72 14.25
C SER A 355 -14.04 -11.70 14.54
N SER A 356 -13.61 -10.85 15.47
CA SER A 356 -12.22 -10.79 15.94
C SER A 356 -11.69 -12.11 16.54
N LYS A 357 -12.58 -13.02 16.93
CA LYS A 357 -12.22 -14.37 17.43
C LYS A 357 -11.84 -15.34 16.33
N GLU A 358 -12.26 -15.07 15.09
CA GLU A 358 -11.97 -15.97 13.97
C GLU A 358 -10.48 -15.90 13.62
N SER A 359 -9.91 -17.05 13.24
CA SER A 359 -8.48 -17.12 13.00
C SER A 359 -8.10 -16.38 11.70
N PRO A 360 -6.96 -15.68 11.65
CA PRO A 360 -6.54 -15.00 10.42
C PRO A 360 -6.32 -15.98 9.24
N ILE A 361 -5.92 -17.22 9.52
CA ILE A 361 -5.78 -18.25 8.49
C ILE A 361 -7.14 -18.66 7.90
N SER A 362 -8.23 -18.63 8.69
CA SER A 362 -9.59 -18.84 8.17
C SER A 362 -9.97 -17.73 7.19
N ALA A 363 -9.69 -16.46 7.52
CA ALA A 363 -9.94 -15.33 6.63
C ALA A 363 -9.11 -15.42 5.34
N ALA A 364 -7.82 -15.79 5.44
CA ALA A 364 -6.97 -16.02 4.28
C ALA A 364 -7.51 -17.12 3.35
N ARG A 365 -7.96 -18.25 3.92
CA ARG A 365 -8.59 -19.35 3.16
C ARG A 365 -9.88 -18.88 2.48
N TYR A 366 -10.77 -18.23 3.24
CA TYR A 366 -12.04 -17.72 2.73
C TYR A 366 -11.85 -16.80 1.52
N LEU A 367 -11.00 -15.77 1.66
CA LEU A 367 -10.72 -14.83 0.58
C LEU A 367 -10.03 -15.51 -0.61
N SER A 368 -9.22 -16.54 -0.39
CA SER A 368 -8.53 -17.27 -1.47
C SER A 368 -9.43 -18.17 -2.32
N HIS A 369 -10.71 -18.34 -1.94
CA HIS A 369 -11.72 -18.90 -2.84
C HIS A 369 -12.18 -17.89 -3.91
N LEU A 370 -12.03 -16.60 -3.63
CA LEU A 370 -12.50 -15.50 -4.48
C LEU A 370 -11.35 -14.87 -5.26
N VAL A 371 -10.20 -14.68 -4.60
CA VAL A 371 -9.03 -14.02 -5.15
C VAL A 371 -7.90 -15.05 -5.36
N PRO A 372 -7.26 -15.09 -6.55
CA PRO A 372 -6.17 -16.00 -6.86
C PRO A 372 -5.06 -16.08 -5.81
N PHE A 373 -4.64 -14.94 -5.27
CA PHE A 373 -3.61 -14.86 -4.24
C PHE A 373 -4.00 -13.87 -3.13
N VAL A 374 -3.96 -14.32 -1.88
CA VAL A 374 -4.26 -13.49 -0.71
C VAL A 374 -3.08 -13.49 0.23
N SER A 375 -2.67 -12.32 0.70
CA SER A 375 -1.64 -12.15 1.72
C SER A 375 -2.24 -11.46 2.95
N VAL A 376 -2.34 -12.21 4.05
CA VAL A 376 -2.83 -11.70 5.34
C VAL A 376 -1.68 -11.59 6.33
N THR A 377 -1.29 -10.36 6.70
CA THR A 377 -0.28 -10.13 7.76
C THR A 377 -0.90 -10.11 9.14
N ASP A 378 -0.20 -10.63 10.14
CA ASP A 378 -0.70 -10.74 11.52
C ASP A 378 0.31 -10.23 12.57
N GLY A 379 0.99 -9.13 12.21
CA GLY A 379 2.00 -8.47 13.04
C GLY A 379 3.10 -9.44 13.49
N ARG A 380 3.41 -9.43 14.79
CA ARG A 380 4.44 -10.31 15.38
C ARG A 380 4.13 -11.81 15.29
N ARG A 381 2.91 -12.20 14.91
CA ARG A 381 2.52 -13.62 14.76
C ARG A 381 2.91 -14.18 13.39
N GLY A 382 3.36 -13.34 12.45
CA GLY A 382 3.74 -13.76 11.10
C GLY A 382 2.67 -13.38 10.08
N SER A 383 2.44 -14.24 9.09
CA SER A 383 1.47 -14.00 8.02
C SER A 383 0.94 -15.31 7.42
N TYR A 384 -0.08 -15.18 6.59
CA TYR A 384 -0.77 -16.28 5.94
C TYR A 384 -0.93 -15.97 4.45
N LEU A 385 -0.43 -16.86 3.59
CA LEU A 385 -0.58 -16.75 2.14
C LEU A 385 -1.63 -17.75 1.66
N GLY A 386 -2.72 -17.25 1.12
CA GLY A 386 -3.87 -18.01 0.66
C GLY A 386 -3.91 -18.18 -0.87
N VAL A 387 -4.17 -19.39 -1.35
CA VAL A 387 -4.37 -19.74 -2.76
C VAL A 387 -5.37 -20.89 -2.86
N LYS A 388 -6.38 -20.76 -3.75
CA LYS A 388 -7.34 -21.83 -4.08
C LYS A 388 -8.05 -22.46 -2.85
N GLY A 389 -8.42 -21.63 -1.87
CA GLY A 389 -9.09 -22.07 -0.64
C GLY A 389 -8.16 -22.60 0.46
N GLU A 390 -6.86 -22.75 0.18
CA GLU A 390 -5.85 -23.16 1.14
C GLU A 390 -4.98 -21.99 1.59
N ALA A 391 -4.35 -22.11 2.75
CA ALA A 391 -3.42 -21.08 3.24
C ALA A 391 -2.19 -21.68 3.94
N VAL A 392 -1.05 -21.05 3.71
CA VAL A 392 0.24 -21.42 4.31
C VAL A 392 0.64 -20.37 5.34
N TYR A 393 0.98 -20.83 6.55
CA TYR A 393 1.58 -19.99 7.58
C TYR A 393 3.04 -19.68 7.27
N ILE A 394 3.40 -18.41 7.41
CA ILE A 394 4.75 -17.88 7.27
C ILE A 394 5.20 -17.32 8.63
N PRO A 395 6.29 -17.84 9.19
CA PRO A 395 6.82 -17.33 10.45
C PRO A 395 7.34 -15.89 10.28
N PRO A 396 7.23 -15.05 11.32
CA PRO A 396 7.80 -13.71 11.29
C PRO A 396 9.33 -13.77 11.23
N SER A 397 9.96 -12.76 10.62
CA SER A 397 11.40 -12.59 10.68
C SER A 397 11.78 -11.82 11.95
N HIS A 398 12.75 -12.34 12.70
CA HIS A 398 13.20 -11.72 13.95
C HIS A 398 13.78 -10.31 13.72
N CYS A 399 13.30 -9.34 14.50
CA CYS A 399 13.84 -7.99 14.62
C CYS A 399 13.49 -7.39 15.99
N THR A 400 14.24 -6.37 16.41
CA THR A 400 13.85 -5.50 17.52
C THR A 400 13.02 -4.35 16.95
N PRO A 401 11.74 -4.22 17.32
CA PRO A 401 10.88 -3.19 16.74
C PRO A 401 11.30 -1.79 17.21
N VAL A 402 11.49 -0.90 16.25
CA VAL A 402 11.74 0.55 16.45
C VAL A 402 10.50 1.34 16.03
N ASP A 403 9.93 1.02 14.88
CA ASP A 403 8.74 1.67 14.32
C ASP A 403 7.94 0.65 13.52
N THR A 404 6.66 0.42 13.84
CA THR A 404 5.83 -0.55 13.11
C THR A 404 5.17 0.04 11.87
N CYS A 405 5.27 1.35 11.63
CA CYS A 405 4.64 1.96 10.47
C CYS A 405 5.35 1.56 9.17
N GLY A 406 4.55 1.28 8.14
CA GLY A 406 5.04 0.76 6.86
C GLY A 406 5.37 -0.74 6.87
N ALA A 407 5.13 -1.48 7.96
CA ALA A 407 5.38 -2.93 8.00
C ALA A 407 4.55 -3.70 6.95
N GLY A 408 3.26 -3.37 6.83
CA GLY A 408 2.38 -3.94 5.81
C GLY A 408 2.82 -3.57 4.38
N ASP A 409 3.15 -2.30 4.17
CA ASP A 409 3.66 -1.78 2.89
C ASP A 409 4.93 -2.52 2.45
N ALA A 410 5.88 -2.68 3.37
CA ALA A 410 7.14 -3.39 3.17
C ALA A 410 6.92 -4.89 2.91
N TYR A 411 5.97 -5.51 3.60
CA TYR A 411 5.59 -6.90 3.37
C TYR A 411 5.01 -7.09 1.96
N ALA A 412 4.03 -6.27 1.57
CA ALA A 412 3.45 -6.29 0.22
C ALA A 412 4.52 -6.09 -0.86
N SER A 413 5.48 -5.20 -0.60
CA SER A 413 6.62 -4.96 -1.49
C SER A 413 7.49 -6.19 -1.70
N GLY A 414 7.77 -6.95 -0.64
CA GLY A 414 8.54 -8.18 -0.74
C GLY A 414 7.80 -9.28 -1.51
N ILE A 415 6.47 -9.37 -1.37
CA ILE A 415 5.65 -10.27 -2.21
C ILE A 415 5.70 -9.84 -3.68
N LEU A 416 5.45 -8.56 -3.99
CA LEU A 416 5.51 -8.03 -5.35
C LEU A 416 6.89 -8.25 -5.98
N TYR A 417 7.96 -7.97 -5.23
CA TYR A 417 9.32 -8.22 -5.67
C TYR A 417 9.55 -9.71 -5.95
N GLY A 418 9.10 -10.61 -5.07
CA GLY A 418 9.16 -12.06 -5.28
C GLY A 418 8.43 -12.51 -6.56
N ILE A 419 7.22 -12.00 -6.81
CA ILE A 419 6.46 -12.29 -8.03
C ILE A 419 7.25 -11.81 -9.27
N LEU A 420 7.78 -10.59 -9.25
CA LEU A 420 8.53 -10.02 -10.37
C LEU A 420 9.87 -10.72 -10.63
N ARG A 421 10.44 -11.36 -9.60
CA ARG A 421 11.65 -12.20 -9.68
C ARG A 421 11.35 -13.69 -9.92
N GLY A 422 10.09 -14.08 -10.10
CA GLY A 422 9.71 -15.44 -10.45
C GLY A 422 9.80 -16.45 -9.31
N VAL A 423 9.64 -16.01 -8.06
CA VAL A 423 9.60 -16.90 -6.89
C VAL A 423 8.34 -17.77 -6.97
N SER A 424 8.52 -19.08 -7.14
CA SER A 424 7.43 -20.01 -7.43
C SER A 424 6.84 -20.69 -6.19
N ASP A 425 7.47 -20.58 -5.02
CA ASP A 425 7.00 -21.21 -3.79
C ASP A 425 6.50 -20.17 -2.77
N LEU A 426 5.34 -20.46 -2.15
CA LEU A 426 4.71 -19.54 -1.20
C LEU A 426 5.58 -19.29 0.04
N ARG A 427 6.34 -20.29 0.51
CA ARG A 427 7.13 -20.16 1.74
C ARG A 427 8.32 -19.21 1.54
N GLY A 428 9.04 -19.36 0.44
CA GLY A 428 10.15 -18.49 0.03
C GLY A 428 9.66 -17.07 -0.24
N MET A 429 8.54 -16.92 -0.93
CA MET A 429 7.91 -15.61 -1.17
C MET A 429 7.50 -14.92 0.15
N GLY A 430 6.86 -15.67 1.06
CA GLY A 430 6.48 -15.16 2.37
C GLY A 430 7.69 -14.84 3.26
N ALA A 431 8.73 -15.66 3.24
CA ALA A 431 9.95 -15.43 4.02
C ALA A 431 10.70 -14.17 3.54
N LEU A 432 10.77 -13.95 2.23
CA LEU A 432 11.28 -12.72 1.62
C LEU A 432 10.48 -11.50 2.10
N ALA A 433 9.15 -11.55 2.01
CA ALA A 433 8.28 -10.47 2.47
C ALA A 433 8.42 -10.19 3.97
N ALA A 434 8.47 -11.24 4.80
CA ALA A 434 8.69 -11.12 6.23
C ALA A 434 10.05 -10.49 6.56
N LYS A 435 11.10 -10.79 5.77
CA LYS A 435 12.43 -10.21 5.94
C LYS A 435 12.48 -8.74 5.53
N VAL A 436 11.82 -8.35 4.44
CA VAL A 436 11.70 -6.94 4.03
C VAL A 436 10.96 -6.14 5.10
N ALA A 437 9.85 -6.66 5.60
CA ALA A 437 9.07 -6.03 6.67
C ALA A 437 9.88 -5.88 7.97
N SER A 438 10.64 -6.91 8.37
CA SER A 438 11.42 -6.85 9.63
C SER A 438 12.55 -5.82 9.59
N VAL A 439 13.12 -5.56 8.41
CA VAL A 439 14.11 -4.50 8.23
C VAL A 439 13.47 -3.12 8.37
N VAL A 440 12.30 -2.89 7.78
CA VAL A 440 11.57 -1.62 7.93
C VAL A 440 11.12 -1.42 9.39
N VAL A 441 10.68 -2.48 10.06
CA VAL A 441 10.27 -2.40 11.47
C VAL A 441 11.45 -2.07 12.42
N ALA A 442 12.68 -2.41 12.03
CA ALA A 442 13.89 -2.19 12.82
C ALA A 442 14.55 -0.81 12.59
N GLN A 443 13.89 0.11 11.88
CA GLN A 443 14.38 1.47 11.63
C GLN A 443 13.32 2.51 11.99
N GLN A 444 13.71 3.78 12.03
CA GLN A 444 12.76 4.88 12.14
C GLN A 444 12.20 5.25 10.76
N GLY A 445 10.88 5.41 10.65
CA GLY A 445 10.20 5.78 9.42
C GLY A 445 9.87 4.60 8.49
N THR A 446 9.00 4.86 7.52
CA THR A 446 8.22 3.83 6.81
C THR A 446 8.87 3.27 5.54
N ARG A 447 10.00 3.83 5.08
CA ARG A 447 10.60 3.49 3.78
C ARG A 447 11.88 2.69 3.94
N LEU A 448 11.93 1.51 3.32
CA LEU A 448 13.12 0.64 3.26
C LEU A 448 14.34 1.39 2.72
N ARG A 449 15.43 1.52 3.47
CA ARG A 449 16.65 2.23 3.03
C ARG A 449 17.30 1.58 1.83
N VAL A 450 18.02 2.37 1.02
CA VAL A 450 18.65 1.89 -0.23
C VAL A 450 19.66 0.77 0.03
N GLN A 451 20.58 0.97 0.98
CA GLN A 451 21.60 -0.04 1.32
C GLN A 451 20.99 -1.33 1.85
N ASP A 452 19.92 -1.23 2.63
CA ASP A 452 19.18 -2.39 3.11
C ASP A 452 18.51 -3.16 1.98
N ALA A 453 17.92 -2.45 1.01
CA ALA A 453 17.31 -3.07 -0.15
C ALA A 453 18.33 -3.84 -1.02
N VAL A 454 19.53 -3.29 -1.21
CA VAL A 454 20.62 -3.97 -1.93
C VAL A 454 21.00 -5.27 -1.22
N ARG A 455 21.26 -5.22 0.09
CA ARG A 455 21.59 -6.41 0.88
C ARG A 455 20.50 -7.47 0.84
N LEU A 456 19.23 -7.06 0.89
CA LEU A 456 18.09 -7.96 0.77
C LEU A 456 18.03 -8.62 -0.61
N ALA A 457 18.18 -7.84 -1.68
CA ALA A 457 18.19 -8.35 -3.05
C ALA A 457 19.32 -9.37 -3.27
N GLU A 458 20.53 -9.08 -2.80
CA GLU A 458 21.68 -10.01 -2.85
C GLU A 458 21.38 -11.31 -2.10
N SER A 459 20.92 -11.21 -0.85
CA SER A 459 20.62 -12.39 -0.02
C SER A 459 19.62 -13.34 -0.69
N PHE A 460 18.66 -12.80 -1.43
CA PHE A 460 17.65 -13.59 -2.11
C PHE A 460 18.22 -14.34 -3.33
N THR A 461 19.13 -13.73 -4.07
CA THR A 461 19.76 -14.39 -5.23
C THR A 461 20.58 -15.61 -4.85
N PHE A 462 21.32 -15.55 -3.74
CA PHE A 462 22.08 -16.70 -3.23
C PHE A 462 21.16 -17.85 -2.84
N HIS A 463 20.03 -17.57 -2.20
CA HIS A 463 19.05 -18.61 -1.85
C HIS A 463 18.41 -19.27 -3.07
N HIS A 464 18.14 -18.52 -4.15
CA HIS A 464 17.60 -19.11 -5.38
C HIS A 464 18.61 -20.03 -6.08
N GLN A 465 19.90 -19.65 -6.11
CA GLN A 465 20.96 -20.49 -6.68
C GLN A 465 21.23 -21.76 -5.85
N SER A 466 21.31 -21.64 -4.51
CA SER A 466 21.53 -22.81 -3.64
C SER A 466 20.38 -23.82 -3.68
N SER A 467 19.14 -23.34 -3.88
CA SER A 467 17.95 -24.20 -3.99
C SER A 467 17.96 -25.06 -5.26
N ASN A 468 18.56 -24.56 -6.36
CA ASN A 468 18.71 -25.31 -7.61
C ASN A 468 19.87 -26.32 -7.58
N ILE A 469 20.86 -26.13 -6.70
CA ILE A 469 22.01 -27.03 -6.58
C ILE A 469 21.63 -28.33 -5.83
N TRP A 470 20.58 -28.32 -5.01
CA TRP A 470 20.12 -29.50 -4.27
C TRP A 470 19.14 -30.40 -5.04
N SER A 471 18.70 -30.02 -6.24
CA SER A 471 17.82 -30.86 -7.07
C SER A 471 18.54 -31.82 -8.01
N ASP A 472 19.87 -31.70 -8.19
CA ASP A 472 20.65 -32.51 -9.15
C ASP A 472 21.62 -33.51 -8.53
N VAL A 473 21.56 -33.76 -7.21
CA VAL A 473 22.39 -34.78 -6.55
C VAL A 473 21.51 -35.96 -6.13
N GLY A 474 21.16 -36.80 -7.09
CA GLY A 474 20.31 -37.97 -6.81
C GLY A 474 20.07 -38.92 -7.98
N SER A 475 21.06 -39.12 -8.87
CA SER A 475 20.98 -40.18 -9.89
C SER A 475 22.35 -40.69 -10.35
N ASP A 476 23.31 -40.84 -9.43
CA ASP A 476 24.49 -41.64 -9.74
C ASP A 476 24.18 -43.12 -9.51
N GLN A 477 24.02 -43.80 -10.64
CA GLN A 477 23.95 -45.25 -10.76
C GLN A 477 25.17 -45.91 -10.12
N ILE A 478 24.94 -46.96 -9.33
CA ILE A 478 25.93 -48.02 -9.14
C ILE A 478 25.29 -49.32 -9.63
N SER A 479 25.72 -49.72 -10.82
CA SER A 479 25.57 -51.09 -11.32
C SER A 479 26.89 -51.82 -11.10
N SER A 480 26.84 -52.97 -10.44
CA SER A 480 27.67 -54.13 -10.81
C SER A 480 27.28 -55.36 -9.99
N LEU A 481 26.80 -56.37 -10.74
CA LEU A 481 26.81 -57.84 -10.54
C LEU A 481 26.11 -58.45 -9.32
#